data_AF-A0A942XWK6-F1
#
_entry.id   AF-A0A942XWK6-F1
#
_cell.length_a   1.000
_cell.length_b   1.000
_cell.length_c   1.000
_cell.angle_alpha   90.00
_cell.angle_beta   90.00
_cell.angle_gamma   90.00
#
_symmetry.space_group_name_H-M   'P 1'
#
loop_
_entity.id
_entity.type
_entity.pdbx_description
1 polymer ?
#
loop_
_entity_poly.entity_id
_entity_poly.type
_entity_poly.pdbx_seq_one_letter_code
_entity_poly.pdbx_strand_id
1 'polypeptide(L)'
;MRRVKRASGGRLRAASLVEAIVAAVVLLIAFTAAMELLPRLTLRGDDALAVAEAEYRAVCAFNKYGSGVWPAGTYVERYGGGEATVRVEPYRQYRDVQLITIEVRIDGSRKRIVHRQLVECAE
;
A
#
# COMPACT_ATOMS: atom_id res chain seq x y z
N MET A 1 67.76 -6.95 -19.87
CA MET A 1 67.59 -7.02 -18.40
C MET A 1 66.21 -6.48 -18.03
N ARG A 2 65.31 -7.32 -17.52
CA ARG A 2 63.88 -7.02 -17.32
C ARG A 2 63.67 -6.60 -15.84
N ARG A 3 63.33 -5.34 -15.56
CA ARG A 3 62.93 -4.94 -14.20
C ARG A 3 61.57 -5.54 -13.88
N VAL A 4 61.55 -6.56 -13.06
CA VAL A 4 60.33 -7.06 -12.43
C VAL A 4 59.87 -6.02 -11.41
N LYS A 5 58.78 -5.31 -11.69
CA LYS A 5 58.04 -4.56 -10.66
C LYS A 5 57.52 -5.60 -9.68
N ARG A 6 58.10 -5.66 -8.48
CA ARG A 6 57.51 -6.36 -7.34
C ARG A 6 56.13 -5.74 -7.12
N ALA A 7 55.08 -6.53 -7.28
CA ALA A 7 53.78 -6.20 -6.72
C ALA A 7 53.99 -6.11 -5.21
N SER A 8 54.06 -4.88 -4.69
CA SER A 8 54.03 -4.61 -3.27
C SER A 8 52.71 -5.19 -2.76
N GLY A 9 52.80 -6.32 -2.09
CA GLY A 9 51.71 -6.93 -1.33
C GLY A 9 51.27 -5.93 -0.28
N GLY A 10 50.32 -5.08 -0.65
CA GLY A 10 49.51 -4.30 0.25
C GLY A 10 48.59 -5.26 0.99
N ARG A 11 49.16 -5.95 1.98
CA ARG A 11 48.36 -6.45 3.10
C ARG A 11 47.55 -5.25 3.57
N LEU A 12 46.24 -5.31 3.40
CA LEU A 12 45.31 -4.50 4.18
C LEU A 12 45.67 -4.83 5.63
N ARG A 13 46.57 -4.02 6.21
CA ARG A 13 46.79 -3.97 7.65
C ARG A 13 45.40 -3.87 8.25
N ALA A 14 45.15 -4.63 9.30
CA ALA A 14 43.94 -4.60 10.09
C ALA A 14 43.47 -3.16 10.39
N ALA A 15 42.80 -2.52 9.42
CA ALA A 15 41.57 -1.78 9.64
C ALA A 15 40.62 -2.86 10.15
N SER A 16 40.50 -2.90 11.47
CA SER A 16 40.34 -4.10 12.27
C SER A 16 39.05 -4.85 11.92
N LEU A 17 38.99 -6.18 12.08
CA LEU A 17 37.72 -6.91 12.09
C LEU A 17 36.69 -6.22 13.00
N VAL A 18 37.17 -5.69 14.13
CA VAL A 18 36.37 -4.89 15.06
C VAL A 18 35.88 -3.59 14.41
N GLU A 19 36.72 -2.90 13.64
CA GLU A 19 36.33 -1.69 12.90
C GLU A 19 35.25 -1.98 11.86
N ALA A 20 35.37 -3.10 11.14
CA ALA A 20 34.35 -3.54 10.19
C ALA A 20 33.03 -3.90 10.90
N ILE A 21 33.09 -4.58 12.05
CA ILE A 21 31.91 -4.89 12.86
C ILE A 21 31.26 -3.59 13.38
N VAL A 22 32.05 -2.67 13.92
CA VAL A 22 31.56 -1.38 14.42
C VAL A 22 30.91 -0.58 13.28
N ALA A 23 31.56 -0.49 12.13
CA ALA A 23 31.00 0.17 10.95
C ALA A 23 29.69 -0.49 10.49
N ALA A 24 29.63 -1.83 10.49
CA ALA A 24 28.41 -2.55 10.15
C ALA A 24 27.28 -2.30 11.16
N VAL A 25 27.56 -2.28 12.46
CA VAL A 25 26.56 -1.97 13.50
C VAL A 25 26.07 -0.53 13.36
N VAL A 26 26.97 0.44 13.17
CA VAL A 26 26.60 1.84 12.94
C VAL A 26 25.75 1.98 11.67
N LEU A 27 26.14 1.30 10.58
CA LEU A 27 25.38 1.27 9.34
C LEU A 27 23.99 0.67 9.55
N LEU A 28 23.88 -0.43 10.30
CA LEU A 28 22.60 -1.08 10.59
C LEU A 28 21.70 -0.15 11.41
N ILE A 29 22.23 0.53 12.43
CA ILE A 29 21.48 1.51 13.22
C ILE A 29 20.99 2.66 12.33
N ALA A 30 21.89 3.25 11.53
CA ALA A 30 21.54 4.32 10.61
C ALA A 30 20.50 3.87 9.57
N PHE A 31 20.63 2.65 9.06
CA PHE A 31 19.68 2.04 8.13
C PHE A 31 18.30 1.84 8.79
N THR A 32 18.24 1.34 10.03
CA THR A 32 16.96 1.19 10.74
C THR A 32 16.29 2.53 11.00
N ALA A 33 17.05 3.56 11.39
CA ALA A 33 16.52 4.91 11.58
C ALA A 33 16.02 5.51 10.25
N ALA A 34 16.77 5.31 9.16
CA ALA A 34 16.35 5.74 7.82
C ALA A 34 15.06 5.02 7.37
N MET A 35 14.94 3.72 7.63
CA MET A 35 13.75 2.93 7.32
C MET A 35 12.52 3.31 8.16
N GLU A 36 12.69 3.85 9.37
CA GLU A 36 11.58 4.41 10.15
C GLU A 36 11.10 5.77 9.61
N LEU A 37 12.03 6.56 9.07
CA LEU A 37 11.72 7.89 8.51
C LEU A 37 11.19 7.82 7.08
N LEU A 38 11.58 6.81 6.30
CA LEU A 38 11.17 6.64 4.91
C LEU A 38 9.64 6.68 4.74
N PRO A 39 8.83 5.89 5.50
CA PRO A 39 7.38 5.93 5.40
C PRO A 39 6.81 7.31 5.67
N ARG A 40 7.35 8.04 6.66
CA ARG A 40 6.89 9.39 7.06
C ARG A 40 7.23 10.47 6.04
N LEU A 41 8.28 10.27 5.24
CA LEU A 41 8.64 11.16 4.14
C LEU A 41 7.87 10.81 2.85
N THR A 42 7.59 9.53 2.62
CA THR A 42 6.85 9.05 1.44
C THR A 42 5.32 9.20 1.58
N LEU A 43 4.81 9.22 2.80
CA LEU A 43 3.41 9.47 3.12
C LEU A 43 3.37 10.76 3.93
N ARG A 44 2.82 11.84 3.36
CA ARG A 44 2.44 13.00 4.17
C ARG A 44 1.49 12.51 5.26
N GLY A 45 1.60 13.02 6.48
CA GLY A 45 0.75 12.57 7.60
C GLY A 45 -0.74 12.62 7.27
N ASP A 46 -1.16 13.64 6.51
CA ASP A 46 -2.53 13.78 6.01
C ASP A 46 -2.90 12.70 4.98
N ASP A 47 -1.94 12.22 4.17
CA ASP A 47 -2.18 11.16 3.20
C ASP A 47 -2.45 9.82 3.89
N ALA A 48 -1.76 9.53 5.00
CA ALA A 48 -1.97 8.30 5.75
C ALA A 48 -3.37 8.27 6.40
N LEU A 49 -3.78 9.40 6.98
CA LEU A 49 -5.13 9.54 7.55
C LEU A 49 -6.21 9.46 6.46
N ALA A 50 -6.02 10.13 5.32
CA ALA A 50 -6.97 10.11 4.21
C ALA A 50 -7.10 8.71 3.58
N VAL A 51 -6.00 7.95 3.49
CA VAL A 51 -6.02 6.55 3.06
C VAL A 51 -6.76 5.68 4.06
N ALA A 52 -6.50 5.84 5.36
CA ALA A 52 -7.18 5.07 6.40
C ALA A 52 -8.69 5.36 6.43
N GLU A 53 -9.11 6.62 6.28
CA GLU A 53 -10.53 6.96 6.16
C GLU A 53 -11.13 6.32 4.90
N ALA A 54 -10.44 6.37 3.76
CA ALA A 54 -10.94 5.77 2.53
C ALA A 54 -11.07 4.23 2.61
N GLU A 55 -10.14 3.55 3.29
CA GLU A 55 -10.26 2.11 3.60
C GLU A 55 -11.46 1.83 4.51
N TYR A 56 -11.63 2.62 5.57
CA TYR A 56 -12.81 2.53 6.44
C TYR A 56 -14.11 2.72 5.66
N ARG A 57 -14.18 3.71 4.76
CA ARG A 57 -15.34 3.95 3.89
C ARG A 57 -15.60 2.78 2.95
N ALA A 58 -14.56 2.16 2.41
CA ALA A 58 -14.70 0.96 1.59
C ALA A 58 -15.32 -0.20 2.39
N VAL A 59 -14.89 -0.41 3.63
CA VAL A 59 -15.45 -1.44 4.54
C VAL A 59 -16.90 -1.13 4.91
N CYS A 60 -17.23 0.13 5.21
CA CYS A 60 -18.62 0.52 5.49
C CYS A 60 -19.52 0.31 4.27
N ALA A 61 -19.09 0.73 3.09
CA ALA A 61 -19.82 0.48 1.85
C ALA A 61 -19.99 -1.02 1.61
N PHE A 62 -18.96 -1.82 1.85
CA PHE A 62 -19.02 -3.27 1.74
C PHE A 62 -20.08 -3.88 2.66
N ASN A 63 -20.04 -3.53 3.95
CA ASN A 63 -21.02 -4.05 4.91
C ASN A 63 -22.47 -3.63 4.57
N LYS A 64 -22.63 -2.45 3.95
CA LYS A 64 -23.95 -1.94 3.56
C LYS A 64 -24.48 -2.60 2.29
N TYR A 65 -23.67 -2.65 1.23
CA TYR A 65 -24.08 -3.09 -0.10
C TYR A 65 -23.95 -4.60 -0.28
N GLY A 66 -23.06 -5.26 0.48
CA GLY A 66 -22.82 -6.70 0.48
C GLY A 66 -23.94 -7.56 1.09
N SER A 67 -25.10 -6.98 1.37
CA SER A 67 -26.28 -7.68 1.88
C SER A 67 -27.10 -8.40 0.80
N GLY A 68 -26.80 -8.18 -0.49
CA GLY A 68 -27.48 -8.85 -1.60
C GLY A 68 -28.90 -8.36 -1.90
N VAL A 69 -29.43 -7.40 -1.12
CA VAL A 69 -30.79 -6.82 -1.31
C VAL A 69 -30.80 -5.60 -2.25
N TRP A 70 -29.63 -5.08 -2.61
CA TRP A 70 -29.54 -3.86 -3.39
C TRP A 70 -29.79 -4.15 -4.88
N PRO A 71 -30.64 -3.34 -5.55
CA PRO A 71 -30.87 -3.53 -6.97
C PRO A 71 -29.63 -3.17 -7.79
N ALA A 72 -29.57 -3.67 -9.02
CA ALA A 72 -28.53 -3.30 -9.96
C ALA A 72 -28.55 -1.78 -10.21
N GLY A 73 -27.38 -1.15 -10.11
CA GLY A 73 -27.30 0.31 -10.16
C GLY A 73 -25.94 0.85 -9.74
N THR A 74 -25.79 2.17 -9.91
CA THR A 74 -24.65 2.91 -9.39
C THR A 74 -25.11 3.80 -8.24
N TYR A 75 -24.45 3.65 -7.10
CA TYR A 75 -24.68 4.41 -5.89
C TYR A 75 -23.46 5.26 -5.59
N VAL A 76 -23.69 6.47 -5.08
CA VAL A 76 -22.63 7.43 -4.80
C VAL A 76 -22.81 7.93 -3.38
N GLU A 77 -21.78 7.74 -2.55
CA GLU A 77 -21.71 8.27 -1.20
C GLU A 77 -20.56 9.28 -1.08
N ARG A 78 -20.90 10.53 -0.77
CA ARG A 78 -19.89 11.56 -0.52
C ARG A 78 -19.53 11.61 0.95
N TYR A 79 -18.23 11.80 1.22
CA TYR A 79 -17.70 11.98 2.55
C TYR A 79 -16.67 13.11 2.55
N GLY A 80 -16.21 13.53 3.74
CA GLY A 80 -15.33 14.70 3.87
C GLY A 80 -14.01 14.58 3.10
N GLY A 81 -13.53 13.35 2.85
CA GLY A 81 -12.28 13.07 2.13
C GLY A 81 -12.45 12.60 0.68
N GLY A 82 -13.67 12.63 0.12
CA GLY A 82 -13.92 12.29 -1.28
C GLY A 82 -15.25 11.58 -1.54
N GLU A 83 -15.25 10.64 -2.49
CA GLU A 83 -16.46 9.98 -2.98
C GLU A 83 -16.26 8.47 -3.07
N ALA A 84 -17.20 7.71 -2.53
CA ALA A 84 -17.32 6.27 -2.70
C ALA A 84 -18.40 5.96 -3.74
N THR A 85 -18.01 5.40 -4.87
CA THR A 85 -18.91 4.91 -5.91
C THR A 85 -19.07 3.39 -5.75
N VAL A 86 -20.30 2.93 -5.63
CA VAL A 86 -20.65 1.51 -5.58
C VAL A 86 -21.41 1.14 -6.83
N ARG A 87 -20.97 0.10 -7.52
CA ARG A 87 -21.66 -0.49 -8.67
C ARG A 87 -22.13 -1.88 -8.31
N VAL A 88 -23.43 -2.10 -8.45
CA VAL A 88 -24.07 -3.39 -8.27
C VAL A 88 -24.52 -3.86 -9.65
N GLU A 89 -23.97 -4.98 -10.09
CA GLU A 89 -24.21 -5.54 -11.43
C GLU A 89 -24.55 -7.02 -11.33
N PRO A 90 -25.46 -7.55 -12.15
CA PRO A 90 -25.72 -8.99 -12.20
C PRO A 90 -24.46 -9.73 -12.65
N TYR A 91 -24.16 -10.88 -12.02
CA TYR A 91 -22.98 -11.64 -12.38
C TYR A 91 -23.26 -12.59 -13.56
N ARG A 92 -22.90 -12.14 -14.77
CA ARG A 92 -23.07 -12.90 -16.01
C ARG A 92 -24.54 -13.32 -16.19
N GLN A 93 -24.80 -14.62 -16.26
CA GLN A 93 -26.12 -15.23 -16.45
C GLN A 93 -26.72 -15.77 -15.14
N TYR A 94 -26.02 -15.63 -14.01
CA TYR A 94 -26.46 -16.08 -12.70
C TYR A 94 -27.33 -14.98 -12.08
N ARG A 95 -28.63 -15.26 -11.92
CA ARG A 95 -29.62 -14.28 -11.41
C ARG A 95 -29.60 -14.13 -9.90
N ASP A 96 -29.04 -15.13 -9.24
CA ASP A 96 -28.85 -15.30 -7.81
C ASP A 96 -27.52 -14.73 -7.32
N VAL A 97 -26.68 -14.16 -8.20
CA VAL A 97 -25.37 -13.60 -7.84
C VAL A 97 -25.18 -12.22 -8.45
N GLN A 98 -24.65 -11.29 -7.64
CA GLN A 98 -24.29 -9.94 -8.04
C GLN A 98 -22.79 -9.70 -7.85
N LEU A 99 -22.19 -8.94 -8.75
CA LEU A 99 -20.87 -8.36 -8.60
C LEU A 99 -21.02 -6.95 -8.02
N ILE A 100 -20.45 -6.74 -6.84
CA ILE A 100 -20.39 -5.44 -6.19
C ILE A 100 -18.97 -4.90 -6.37
N THR A 101 -18.84 -3.74 -7.03
CA THR A 101 -17.59 -3.01 -7.17
C THR A 101 -17.68 -1.72 -6.36
N ILE A 102 -16.77 -1.53 -5.42
CA ILE A 102 -16.67 -0.34 -4.57
C ILE A 102 -15.39 0.39 -4.97
N GLU A 103 -15.53 1.64 -5.40
CA GLU A 103 -14.41 2.53 -5.73
C GLU A 103 -14.46 3.74 -4.81
N VAL A 104 -13.46 3.89 -3.94
CA VAL A 104 -13.33 5.05 -3.05
C VAL A 104 -12.21 5.95 -3.56
N ARG A 105 -12.54 7.19 -3.90
CA ARG A 105 -11.61 8.21 -4.37
C ARG A 105 -11.22 9.11 -3.21
N ILE A 106 -9.92 9.38 -3.10
CA ILE A 106 -9.35 10.27 -2.09
C ILE A 106 -9.12 11.64 -2.73
N ASP A 107 -9.78 12.67 -2.22
CA ASP A 107 -9.64 14.03 -2.72
C ASP A 107 -8.21 14.56 -2.53
N GLY A 108 -7.77 15.40 -3.47
CA GLY A 108 -6.39 15.88 -3.49
C GLY A 108 -5.35 14.84 -3.94
N SER A 109 -5.77 13.60 -4.22
CA SER A 109 -4.91 12.52 -4.69
C SER A 109 -5.44 11.87 -5.97
N ARG A 110 -4.54 11.22 -6.73
CA ARG A 110 -4.94 10.28 -7.80
C ARG A 110 -5.13 8.85 -7.30
N LYS A 111 -4.94 8.63 -5.99
CA LYS A 111 -5.14 7.33 -5.35
C LYS A 111 -6.64 7.00 -5.27
N ARG A 112 -6.94 5.72 -5.45
CA ARG A 112 -8.27 5.14 -5.25
C ARG A 112 -8.13 3.75 -4.69
N ILE A 113 -9.08 3.36 -3.86
CA ILE A 113 -9.21 2.00 -3.36
C ILE A 113 -10.34 1.35 -4.16
N VAL A 114 -10.06 0.19 -4.74
CA VAL A 114 -11.05 -0.58 -5.51
C VAL A 114 -11.21 -1.94 -4.85
N HIS A 115 -12.42 -2.26 -4.45
CA HIS A 115 -12.80 -3.56 -3.92
C HIS A 115 -13.87 -4.19 -4.81
N ARG A 116 -13.79 -5.51 -5.02
CA ARG A 116 -14.75 -6.26 -5.82
C ARG A 116 -15.12 -7.54 -5.11
N GLN A 117 -16.41 -7.82 -5.02
CA GLN A 117 -16.91 -9.03 -4.39
C GLN A 117 -18.13 -9.59 -5.14
N LEU A 118 -18.23 -10.91 -5.16
CA LEU A 118 -19.46 -11.61 -5.53
C LEU A 118 -20.30 -11.83 -4.28
N VAL A 119 -21.59 -11.54 -4.40
CA VAL A 119 -22.57 -11.63 -3.32
C VAL A 119 -23.81 -12.33 -3.85
N GLU A 120 -24.36 -13.25 -3.08
CA GLU A 120 -25.64 -13.90 -3.39
C GLU A 120 -26.79 -12.89 -3.22
N CYS A 121 -27.75 -12.88 -4.13
CA CYS A 121 -28.96 -12.10 -4.00
C CYS A 121 -29.76 -12.62 -2.79
N ALA A 122 -30.16 -11.72 -1.90
CA ALA A 122 -31.15 -12.05 -0.89
C ALA A 122 -32.55 -11.97 -1.53
N GLU A 123 -33.40 -12.97 -1.27
CA GLU A 123 -34.80 -13.03 -1.73
C GLU A 123 -35.68 -11.91 -1.14
#